data_AF-A0A7J5X854-F1
#
_entry.id   AF-A0A7J5X854-F1
#
_cell.length_a   1.000
_cell.length_b   1.000
_cell.length_c   1.000
_cell.angle_alpha   90.00
_cell.angle_beta   90.00
_cell.angle_gamma   90.00
#
_symmetry.space_group_name_H-M   'P 1'
#
loop_
_entity.id
_entity.type
_entity.pdbx_description
1 polymer ?
#
loop_
_entity_poly.entity_id
_entity_poly.type
_entity_poly.pdbx_seq_one_letter_code
_entity_poly.pdbx_strand_id
1 'polypeptide(L)'
;MFSPQCQQYRESTSVLENQPAGTFVLQVHAVDADEGSNGRVTYGFMHKDSTVPAFSIHPDTGVIVTARKFDRERQREYAVTVTATDRAADPLIGICQLNILILDQNDNSPKFENIRYECK
;
A
#
# COMPACT_ATOMS: atom_id res chain seq x y z
N MET A 1 -21.96 11.60 4.02
CA MET A 1 -20.60 11.87 4.46
C MET A 1 -20.05 10.60 5.04
N PHE A 2 -19.34 9.89 4.19
CA PHE A 2 -18.71 8.61 4.49
C PHE A 2 -17.20 8.84 4.53
N SER A 3 -16.49 8.01 5.30
CA SER A 3 -15.04 8.02 5.25
C SER A 3 -14.55 7.04 4.18
N PRO A 4 -13.40 7.31 3.55
CA PRO A 4 -12.90 6.42 2.52
C PRO A 4 -12.51 5.07 3.12
N GLN A 5 -13.02 3.98 2.53
CA GLN A 5 -12.79 2.61 2.97
C GLN A 5 -11.86 1.87 2.00
N CYS A 6 -10.81 1.24 2.53
CA CYS A 6 -9.88 0.43 1.73
C CYS A 6 -10.61 -0.85 1.29
N GLN A 7 -10.87 -1.02 -0.01
CA GLN A 7 -11.83 -2.04 -0.45
C GLN A 7 -11.29 -3.47 -0.47
N GLN A 8 -10.00 -3.66 -0.75
CA GLN A 8 -9.37 -4.97 -0.67
C GLN A 8 -7.86 -4.76 -0.83
N TYR A 9 -7.09 -4.84 0.24
CA TYR A 9 -5.64 -4.98 0.12
C TYR A 9 -5.24 -6.34 0.68
N ARG A 10 -4.30 -7.02 0.03
CA ARG A 10 -3.56 -8.08 0.72
C ARG A 10 -2.83 -7.37 1.85
N GLU A 11 -3.12 -7.74 3.10
CA GLU A 11 -2.47 -7.17 4.29
C GLU A 11 -0.94 -7.21 4.19
N SER A 12 -0.41 -8.09 3.33
CA SER A 12 0.99 -8.15 2.97
C SER A 12 1.26 -8.18 1.46
N THR A 13 2.31 -7.46 1.05
CA THR A 13 2.92 -7.56 -0.28
C THR A 13 4.43 -7.80 -0.14
N SER A 14 5.09 -8.09 -1.25
CA SER A 14 6.49 -8.45 -1.27
C SER A 14 7.21 -7.79 -2.44
N VAL A 15 8.41 -7.27 -2.21
CA VAL A 15 9.31 -6.69 -3.22
C VAL A 15 10.67 -7.34 -3.12
N LEU A 16 11.34 -7.55 -4.25
CA LEU A 16 12.70 -8.08 -4.26
C LEU A 16 13.68 -7.04 -3.71
N GLU A 17 14.72 -7.49 -3.03
CA GLU A 17 15.85 -6.65 -2.67
C GLU A 17 16.64 -6.19 -3.89
N ASN A 18 17.53 -5.20 -3.70
CA ASN A 18 18.40 -4.62 -4.73
C ASN A 18 17.69 -4.00 -5.94
N GLN A 19 16.36 -3.98 -5.96
CA GLN A 19 15.57 -3.32 -6.98
C GLN A 19 15.82 -1.80 -6.97
N PRO A 20 15.90 -1.15 -8.14
CA PRO A 20 16.09 0.29 -8.23
C PRO A 20 14.93 1.04 -7.56
N ALA A 21 15.18 2.30 -7.19
CA ALA A 21 14.11 3.21 -6.79
C ALA A 21 13.13 3.40 -7.95
N GLY A 22 11.85 3.57 -7.64
CA GLY A 22 10.74 3.63 -8.60
C GLY A 22 10.15 2.27 -8.97
N THR A 23 10.60 1.18 -8.35
CA THR A 23 10.04 -0.15 -8.59
C THR A 23 8.63 -0.23 -8.00
N PHE A 24 7.68 -0.69 -8.80
CA PHE A 24 6.30 -0.89 -8.38
C PHE A 24 6.20 -1.93 -7.25
N VAL A 25 5.47 -1.59 -6.18
CA VAL A 25 5.25 -2.49 -5.04
C VAL A 25 3.81 -2.96 -4.98
N LEU A 26 2.86 -2.02 -4.91
CA LEU A 26 1.43 -2.29 -4.90
C LEU A 26 0.65 -1.02 -5.26
N GLN A 27 -0.64 -1.17 -5.54
CA GLN A 27 -1.57 -0.03 -5.66
C GLN A 27 -2.66 -0.14 -4.59
N VAL A 28 -2.74 0.84 -3.71
CA VAL A 28 -3.81 0.95 -2.72
C VAL A 28 -5.07 1.50 -3.38
N HIS A 29 -6.21 0.90 -3.07
CA HIS A 29 -7.50 1.37 -3.54
C HIS A 29 -8.45 1.56 -2.36
N ALA A 30 -8.78 2.82 -2.09
CA ALA A 30 -9.80 3.23 -1.16
C ALA A 30 -10.95 3.90 -1.91
N VAL A 31 -12.18 3.56 -1.50
CA VAL A 31 -13.41 4.07 -2.10
C VAL A 31 -14.17 4.81 -1.03
N ASP A 32 -14.60 6.01 -1.37
CA ASP A 32 -15.54 6.78 -0.59
C ASP A 32 -16.94 6.67 -1.21
N ALA A 33 -17.96 6.50 -0.38
CA ALA A 33 -19.35 6.30 -0.82
C ALA A 33 -20.10 7.63 -1.03
N ASP A 34 -19.45 8.78 -0.86
CA ASP A 34 -20.05 10.08 -1.12
C ASP A 34 -20.12 10.42 -2.63
N GLU A 35 -21.15 11.18 -3.02
CA GLU A 35 -21.36 11.58 -4.41
C GLU A 35 -20.44 12.73 -4.85
N GLY A 36 -20.06 12.73 -6.14
CA GLY A 36 -19.33 13.83 -6.76
C GLY A 36 -17.86 13.94 -6.33
N SER A 37 -17.36 15.17 -6.20
CA SER A 37 -15.95 15.43 -5.85
C SER A 37 -15.58 14.98 -4.43
N ASN A 38 -16.56 14.81 -3.56
CA ASN A 38 -16.36 14.32 -2.19
C ASN A 38 -15.93 12.85 -2.20
N GLY A 39 -16.32 12.09 -3.23
CA GLY A 39 -15.85 10.72 -3.45
C GLY A 39 -14.37 10.61 -3.88
N ARG A 40 -13.70 11.73 -4.16
CA ARG A 40 -12.30 11.72 -4.63
C ARG A 40 -11.34 11.61 -3.45
N VAL A 41 -10.60 10.51 -3.43
CA VAL A 41 -9.64 10.19 -2.37
C VAL A 41 -8.23 10.63 -2.76
N THR A 42 -7.48 11.13 -1.77
CA THR A 42 -6.05 11.41 -1.88
C THR A 42 -5.28 10.50 -0.92
N TYR A 43 -4.20 9.89 -1.39
CA TYR A 43 -3.39 8.94 -0.63
C TYR A 43 -2.12 9.58 -0.08
N GLY A 44 -1.70 9.13 1.10
CA GLY A 44 -0.45 9.52 1.73
C GLY A 44 0.06 8.46 2.70
N PHE A 45 1.31 8.58 3.15
CA PHE A 45 1.81 7.77 4.26
C PHE A 45 1.56 8.49 5.57
N MET A 46 1.12 7.73 6.58
CA MET A 46 1.14 8.19 7.96
C MET A 46 2.60 8.15 8.43
N HIS A 47 3.33 9.24 8.23
CA HIS A 47 4.72 9.35 8.67
C HIS A 47 4.78 9.31 10.21
N LYS A 48 5.31 8.22 10.77
CA LYS A 48 5.64 8.12 12.19
C LYS A 48 7.12 8.37 12.50
N ASP A 49 8.00 8.32 11.49
CA ASP A 49 9.45 8.40 11.68
C ASP A 49 10.14 9.38 10.71
N SER A 50 11.14 10.08 11.24
CA SER A 50 11.94 11.13 10.60
C SER A 50 13.06 10.61 9.68
N THR A 51 13.01 9.34 9.26
CA THR A 51 14.04 8.73 8.42
C THR A 51 13.70 8.84 6.94
N VAL A 52 14.73 8.80 6.08
CA VAL A 52 14.58 8.82 4.62
C VAL A 52 13.50 7.81 4.20
N PRO A 53 12.44 8.25 3.48
CA PRO A 53 11.30 7.41 3.20
C PRO A 53 11.76 6.17 2.43
N ALA A 54 11.34 4.99 2.90
CA ALA A 54 11.61 3.72 2.24
C ALA A 54 10.77 3.55 0.96
N PHE A 55 9.56 4.10 0.98
CA PHE A 55 8.57 4.01 -0.10
C PHE A 55 8.01 5.40 -0.43
N SER A 56 7.48 5.54 -1.63
CA SER A 56 6.72 6.71 -2.09
C SER A 56 5.36 6.27 -2.59
N ILE A 57 4.32 7.08 -2.38
CA ILE A 57 2.95 6.81 -2.83
C ILE A 57 2.46 7.95 -3.72
N HIS A 58 1.82 7.60 -4.82
CA HIS A 58 1.21 8.59 -5.69
C HIS A 58 -0.15 9.05 -5.11
N PRO A 59 -0.36 10.36 -4.93
CA PRO A 59 -1.51 10.89 -4.18
C PRO A 59 -2.86 10.63 -4.84
N ASP A 60 -2.96 10.61 -6.18
CA ASP A 60 -4.24 10.35 -6.85
C ASP A 60 -4.51 8.88 -7.20
N THR A 61 -3.46 8.07 -7.43
CA THR A 61 -3.62 6.70 -7.93
C THR A 61 -3.41 5.63 -6.87
N GLY A 62 -2.84 5.99 -5.71
CA GLY A 62 -2.52 5.05 -4.64
C GLY A 62 -1.36 4.11 -4.96
N VAL A 63 -0.62 4.35 -6.06
CA VAL A 63 0.52 3.52 -6.46
C VAL A 63 1.69 3.74 -5.51
N ILE A 64 2.15 2.66 -4.89
CA ILE A 64 3.32 2.63 -4.02
C ILE A 64 4.53 2.12 -4.82
N VAL A 65 5.62 2.88 -4.74
CA VAL A 65 6.91 2.54 -5.34
C VAL A 65 8.04 2.57 -4.31
N THR A 66 9.12 1.85 -4.59
CA THR A 66 10.34 1.92 -3.79
C THR A 66 10.98 3.32 -3.91
N ALA A 67 11.41 3.92 -2.80
CA ALA A 67 12.12 5.20 -2.82
C ALA A 67 13.64 5.03 -2.75
N ARG A 68 14.10 3.81 -2.43
CA ARG A 68 15.51 3.42 -2.33
C ARG A 68 15.69 1.95 -2.64
N LYS A 69 16.95 1.52 -2.79
CA LYS A 69 17.30 0.09 -2.80
C LYS A 69 17.13 -0.50 -1.40
N PHE A 70 16.60 -1.71 -1.36
CA PHE A 70 16.45 -2.49 -0.13
C PHE A 70 17.55 -3.53 -0.02
N ASP A 71 17.93 -3.79 1.22
CA ASP A 71 18.89 -4.80 1.65
C ASP A 71 18.14 -5.64 2.69
N ARG A 72 17.91 -6.91 2.36
CA ARG A 72 17.07 -7.79 3.18
C ARG A 72 17.72 -8.08 4.53
N GLU A 73 19.05 -8.19 4.59
CA GLU A 73 19.81 -8.45 5.81
C GLU A 73 19.69 -7.28 6.80
N ARG A 74 19.55 -6.05 6.29
CA ARG A 74 19.31 -4.88 7.13
C ARG A 74 17.89 -4.82 7.68
N GLN A 75 16.89 -5.06 6.84
CA GLN A 75 15.49 -5.03 7.24
C GLN A 75 14.61 -5.78 6.23
N ARG A 76 14.03 -6.90 6.68
CA ARG A 76 13.19 -7.78 5.85
C ARG A 76 11.71 -7.37 5.77
N GLU A 77 11.25 -6.48 6.64
CA GLU A 77 9.82 -6.21 6.82
C GLU A 77 9.59 -4.72 7.15
N TYR A 78 8.57 -4.16 6.50
CA TYR A 78 8.16 -2.77 6.66
C TYR A 78 6.65 -2.69 6.90
N ALA A 79 6.28 -2.37 8.13
CA ALA A 79 4.91 -1.98 8.46
C ALA A 79 4.66 -0.55 8.00
N VAL A 80 3.75 -0.39 7.05
CA VAL A 80 3.42 0.89 6.43
C VAL A 80 1.95 1.18 6.69
N THR A 81 1.66 2.41 7.08
CA THR A 81 0.29 2.88 7.24
C THR A 81 0.01 3.93 6.17
N VAL A 82 -0.98 3.65 5.33
CA VAL A 82 -1.47 4.58 4.31
C VAL A 82 -2.73 5.25 4.81
N THR A 83 -2.82 6.55 4.59
CA THR A 83 -4.01 7.35 4.83
C THR A 83 -4.68 7.67 3.51
N ALA A 84 -5.98 7.43 3.45
CA ALA A 84 -6.88 7.85 2.40
C ALA A 84 -7.69 9.04 2.95
N THR A 85 -7.63 10.19 2.29
CA THR A 85 -8.37 11.39 2.73
C THR A 85 -9.33 11.80 1.65
N ASP A 86 -10.60 11.98 1.99
CA ASP A 86 -11.61 12.52 1.07
C ASP A 86 -11.33 14.00 0.75
N ARG A 87 -12.10 14.58 -0.18
CA ARG A 87 -11.99 16.00 -0.54
C ARG A 87 -13.22 16.82 -0.13
N ALA A 88 -13.89 16.40 0.94
CA ALA A 88 -15.01 17.16 1.48
C ALA A 88 -14.54 18.41 2.24
N ALA A 89 -15.49 19.28 2.59
CA ALA A 89 -15.21 20.50 3.36
C ALA A 89 -14.66 20.18 4.77
N ASP A 90 -15.14 19.09 5.37
CA ASP A 90 -14.66 18.54 6.65
C ASP A 90 -14.04 17.15 6.41
N PRO A 91 -12.76 17.06 6.02
CA PRO A 91 -12.23 15.84 5.45
C PRO A 91 -12.18 14.66 6.44
N LEU A 92 -12.66 13.50 6.01
CA LEU A 92 -12.53 12.25 6.75
C LEU A 92 -11.34 11.44 6.24
N ILE A 93 -10.75 10.66 7.16
CA ILE A 93 -9.55 9.87 6.91
C ILE A 93 -9.86 8.38 7.11
N GLY A 94 -9.60 7.60 6.06
CA GLY A 94 -9.48 6.15 6.10
C GLY A 94 -8.04 5.73 6.34
N ILE A 95 -7.83 4.63 7.06
CA ILE A 95 -6.51 4.08 7.36
C ILE A 95 -6.41 2.68 6.75
N CYS A 96 -5.37 2.46 5.94
CA CYS A 96 -5.00 1.14 5.43
C CYS A 96 -3.64 0.75 6.02
N GLN A 97 -3.58 -0.39 6.73
CA GLN A 97 -2.32 -0.91 7.26
C GLN A 97 -1.80 -2.01 6.35
N LEU A 98 -0.57 -1.89 5.87
CA LEU A 98 0.01 -2.83 4.93
C LEU A 98 1.43 -3.21 5.36
N ASN A 99 1.76 -4.48 5.13
CA ASN A 99 3.06 -5.02 5.46
C ASN A 99 3.85 -5.33 4.17
N ILE A 100 5.05 -4.78 4.03
CA ILE A 100 5.89 -5.01 2.85
C ILE A 100 7.07 -5.88 3.26
N LEU A 101 7.15 -7.07 2.66
CA LEU A 101 8.25 -8.00 2.84
C LEU A 101 9.32 -7.78 1.77
N ILE A 102 10.58 -7.70 2.18
CA ILE A 102 11.72 -7.72 1.28
C ILE A 102 12.11 -9.17 1.06
N LEU A 103 11.94 -9.64 -0.17
CA LEU A 103 12.33 -10.97 -0.59
C LEU A 103 13.76 -10.96 -1.12
N ASP A 104 14.45 -12.08 -0.93
CA ASP A 104 15.72 -12.31 -1.59
C ASP A 104 15.51 -12.29 -3.11
N GLN A 105 16.50 -11.84 -3.87
CA GLN A 105 16.45 -11.80 -5.35
C GLN A 105 16.12 -13.17 -5.97
N ASN A 106 16.25 -14.26 -5.20
CA ASN A 106 15.98 -15.63 -5.64
C ASN A 106 14.61 -16.21 -5.22
N ASP A 107 13.70 -15.43 -4.63
CA ASP A 107 12.44 -15.95 -4.05
C ASP A 107 11.23 -15.87 -5.00
N ASN A 108 11.45 -16.19 -6.27
CA ASN A 108 10.42 -16.22 -7.31
C ASN A 108 9.62 -17.53 -7.23
N SER A 109 8.91 -17.77 -6.12
CA SER A 109 7.93 -18.85 -6.02
C SER A 109 6.53 -18.29 -6.28
N PRO A 110 5.84 -18.74 -7.35
CA PRO A 110 4.55 -18.19 -7.75
C PRO A 110 3.51 -18.33 -6.64
N LYS A 111 2.82 -17.25 -6.29
CA LYS A 111 1.68 -17.28 -5.36
C LYS A 111 0.52 -18.00 -6.07
N PHE A 112 0.34 -19.29 -5.78
CA PHE A 112 -0.92 -19.98 -6.03
C PHE A 112 -2.05 -19.20 -5.34
N GLU A 113 -2.90 -18.54 -6.12
CA GLU A 113 -4.23 -18.17 -5.66
C GLU A 113 -5.06 -19.46 -5.54
N ASN A 114 -4.93 -20.15 -4.41
CA ASN A 114 -5.90 -21.19 -4.05
C ASN A 114 -6.74 -20.63 -2.91
N ILE A 115 -8.04 -20.40 -3.13
CA ILE A 115 -9.10 -21.17 -2.48
C ILE A 115 -10.41 -21.14 -3.31
N ARG A 116 -10.82 -22.29 -3.85
CA ARG A 116 -12.24 -22.71 -3.81
C ARG A 116 -12.28 -24.08 -3.17
N TYR A 117 -12.82 -24.18 -1.96
CA TYR A 117 -13.31 -25.44 -1.41
C TYR A 117 -14.72 -25.63 -1.95
N GLU A 118 -14.94 -26.64 -2.79
CA GLU A 118 -16.25 -27.26 -2.93
C GLU A 118 -16.10 -28.71 -2.53
N CYS A 119 -16.59 -29.03 -1.34
CA CYS A 119 -16.78 -30.41 -0.92
C CYS A 119 -18.09 -30.90 -1.56
N LYS A 120 -18.04 -32.05 -2.24
CA LYS A 120 -19.23 -32.82 -2.62
C LYS A 120 -19.49 -33.89 -1.58
#